data_AF-A0A520KYJ2-F1
#
_entry.id   AF-A0A520KYJ2-F1
#
_cell.length_a   1.000
_cell.length_b   1.000
_cell.length_c   1.000
_cell.angle_alpha   90.00
_cell.angle_beta   90.00
_cell.angle_gamma   90.00
#
_symmetry.space_group_name_H-M   'P 1'
#
loop_
_entity.id
_entity.type
_entity.pdbx_description
1 polymer ?
#
loop_
_entity_poly.entity_id
_entity_poly.type
_entity_poly.pdbx_seq_one_letter_code
_entity_poly.pdbx_strand_id
1 'polypeptide(L)'
;MVKDKTSKYRGSRTCGGGNAKKRRGGGSKGGRGNAGPFKHHFVRTILKGVRRGKYGFKRPPAVIEEKNAINVGKLDEIAQNLVFRGLATEEGSFINVDMEKLGIDKVLGSGSIRNNRKLRITSKAFSVKAVEKIEESGGEVIFAEANMPE
;
A
#
# COMPACT_ATOMS: atom_id res chain seq x y z
N MET A 1 11.93 42.89 6.39
CA MET A 1 10.72 42.16 6.82
C MET A 1 9.62 42.36 5.78
N VAL A 2 9.11 41.28 5.18
CA VAL A 2 8.00 41.38 4.21
C VAL A 2 6.73 41.73 4.98
N LYS A 3 6.13 42.88 4.70
CA LYS A 3 4.88 43.30 5.33
C LYS A 3 3.74 42.32 5.01
N ASP A 4 2.99 41.93 6.03
CA ASP A 4 1.82 41.05 5.89
C ASP A 4 0.77 41.66 4.96
N LYS A 5 0.09 40.80 4.20
CA LYS A 5 -0.98 41.23 3.29
C LYS A 5 -2.04 42.08 4.01
N THR A 6 -2.36 41.76 5.27
CA THR A 6 -3.32 42.51 6.09
C THR A 6 -2.90 43.97 6.29
N SER A 7 -1.62 44.22 6.57
CA SER A 7 -1.08 45.59 6.71
C SER A 7 -1.15 46.37 5.40
N LYS A 8 -0.90 45.69 4.26
CA LYS A 8 -0.97 46.27 2.92
C LYS A 8 -2.39 46.64 2.48
N TYR A 9 -3.41 45.92 2.97
CA TYR A 9 -4.81 46.17 2.61
C TYR A 9 -5.50 47.25 3.46
N ARG A 10 -4.86 47.78 4.51
CA ARG A 10 -5.42 48.93 5.26
C ARG A 10 -5.61 50.11 4.31
N GLY A 11 -6.83 50.68 4.28
CA GLY A 11 -7.22 51.75 3.35
C GLY A 11 -7.87 51.30 2.03
N SER A 12 -7.77 50.02 1.65
CA SER A 12 -8.27 49.52 0.34
C SER A 12 -9.78 49.27 0.25
N ARG A 13 -10.57 49.70 1.25
CA ARG A 13 -12.03 49.49 1.44
C ARG A 13 -12.53 48.04 1.46
N THR A 14 -12.14 47.17 0.52
CA THR A 14 -12.65 45.78 0.38
C THR A 14 -11.60 44.68 0.57
N CYS A 15 -10.35 45.04 0.89
CA CYS A 15 -9.27 44.11 1.20
C CYS A 15 -9.10 43.00 0.14
N GLY A 16 -9.15 43.36 -1.15
CA GLY A 16 -9.04 42.42 -2.27
C GLY A 16 -10.26 41.51 -2.49
N GLY A 17 -11.41 41.83 -1.90
CA GLY A 17 -12.64 41.04 -2.00
C GLY A 17 -13.54 41.37 -3.18
N GLY A 18 -13.10 42.24 -4.07
CA GLY A 18 -13.91 42.77 -5.16
C GLY A 18 -14.98 43.72 -4.62
N ASN A 19 -16.22 43.53 -5.06
CA ASN A 19 -17.36 44.37 -4.68
C ASN A 19 -17.72 44.19 -3.19
N ALA A 20 -18.09 45.28 -2.51
CA ALA A 20 -18.55 45.32 -1.12
C ALA A 20 -19.78 44.42 -0.82
N LYS A 21 -20.55 44.01 -1.84
CA LYS A 21 -21.66 43.06 -1.68
C LYS A 21 -21.22 41.58 -1.62
N LYS A 22 -19.94 41.27 -1.84
CA LYS A 22 -19.35 39.92 -1.78
C LYS A 22 -18.66 39.68 -0.43
N ARG A 23 -18.17 38.44 -0.18
CA ARG A 23 -17.58 37.99 1.10
C ARG A 23 -18.52 38.13 2.32
N ARG A 24 -19.77 37.70 2.18
CA ARG A 24 -20.73 37.59 3.30
C ARG A 24 -20.63 36.18 3.94
N GLY A 25 -21.76 35.67 4.44
CA GLY A 25 -21.85 34.33 5.03
C GLY A 25 -21.89 33.18 4.03
N GLY A 26 -22.52 32.07 4.45
CA GLY A 26 -22.55 30.82 3.69
C GLY A 26 -23.11 30.95 2.26
N GLY A 27 -24.02 31.88 2.01
CA GLY A 27 -24.53 32.14 0.65
C GLY A 27 -23.44 32.55 -0.34
N SER A 28 -22.44 33.33 0.09
CA SER A 28 -21.29 33.68 -0.76
C SER A 28 -20.39 32.48 -1.10
N LYS A 29 -20.51 31.37 -0.37
CA LYS A 29 -19.77 30.12 -0.59
C LYS A 29 -20.62 29.02 -1.24
N GLY A 30 -21.92 29.29 -1.47
CA GLY A 30 -22.88 28.28 -1.92
C GLY A 30 -23.19 27.22 -0.85
N GLY A 31 -23.26 27.63 0.42
CA GLY A 31 -23.54 26.78 1.58
C GLY A 31 -22.36 26.64 2.54
N ARG A 32 -22.58 25.99 3.68
CA ARG A 32 -21.54 25.68 4.68
C ARG A 32 -20.98 24.27 4.42
N GLY A 33 -19.67 24.09 4.56
CA GLY A 33 -19.00 22.79 4.37
C GLY A 33 -19.15 22.23 2.95
N ASN A 34 -19.36 20.91 2.86
CA ASN A 34 -19.60 20.20 1.60
C ASN A 34 -21.09 20.28 1.18
N ALA A 35 -21.68 21.46 1.22
CA ALA A 35 -23.04 21.67 0.72
C ALA A 35 -23.11 21.58 -0.81
N GLY A 36 -24.24 21.13 -1.33
CA GLY A 36 -24.54 21.06 -2.77
C GLY A 36 -23.72 20.09 -3.64
N PRO A 37 -23.07 19.02 -3.13
CA PRO A 37 -22.11 18.24 -3.91
C PRO A 37 -22.78 17.54 -5.11
N PHE A 38 -24.07 17.21 -5.00
CA PHE A 38 -24.86 16.62 -6.08
C PHE A 38 -25.97 17.57 -6.57
N LYS A 39 -25.80 18.88 -6.35
CA LYS A 39 -26.70 19.95 -6.85
C LYS A 39 -25.86 21.06 -7.48
N HIS A 40 -25.83 22.26 -6.92
CA HIS A 40 -25.11 23.42 -7.49
C HIS A 40 -23.58 23.36 -7.40
N HIS A 41 -22.99 22.39 -6.68
CA HIS A 41 -21.54 22.09 -6.68
C HIS A 41 -21.21 20.75 -7.38
N PHE A 42 -22.07 20.28 -8.29
CA PHE A 42 -21.88 18.99 -8.98
C PHE A 42 -20.57 18.91 -9.77
N VAL A 43 -20.21 19.96 -10.54
CA VAL A 43 -18.98 19.98 -11.34
C VAL A 43 -17.74 19.79 -10.45
N ARG A 44 -17.67 20.53 -9.33
CA ARG A 44 -16.59 20.41 -8.35
C ARG A 44 -16.51 19.00 -7.76
N THR A 45 -17.66 18.36 -7.57
CA THR A 45 -17.75 17.03 -6.94
C THR A 45 -17.30 15.94 -7.90
N ILE A 46 -17.66 16.05 -9.18
CA ILE A 46 -17.20 15.16 -10.26
C ILE A 46 -15.69 15.26 -10.42
N LEU A 47 -15.13 16.48 -10.49
CA LEU A 47 -13.68 16.71 -10.60
C LEU A 47 -12.90 16.14 -9.41
N LYS A 48 -13.50 16.12 -8.22
CA LYS A 48 -12.92 15.52 -7.01
C LYS A 48 -13.13 14.01 -6.92
N GLY A 49 -13.82 13.39 -7.88
CA GLY A 49 -14.09 11.95 -7.89
C GLY A 49 -15.08 11.48 -6.82
N VAL A 50 -15.82 12.39 -6.18
CA VAL A 50 -16.76 12.03 -5.11
C VAL A 50 -18.04 11.48 -5.72
N ARG A 51 -18.34 10.21 -5.45
CA ARG A 51 -19.53 9.51 -5.97
C ARG A 51 -20.62 9.40 -4.90
N ARG A 52 -21.88 9.43 -5.32
CA ARG A 52 -23.03 9.18 -4.45
C ARG A 52 -23.37 7.70 -4.48
N GLY A 53 -23.60 7.10 -3.32
CA GLY A 53 -24.09 5.73 -3.19
C GLY A 53 -23.32 4.90 -2.17
N LYS A 54 -23.79 3.69 -1.96
CA LYS A 54 -23.07 2.63 -1.22
C LYS A 54 -22.78 1.51 -2.22
N TYR A 55 -21.62 0.87 -2.10
CA TYR A 55 -21.24 -0.25 -2.96
C TYR A 55 -20.69 -1.40 -2.11
N GLY A 56 -21.20 -2.61 -2.35
CA GLY A 56 -20.78 -3.83 -1.67
C GLY A 56 -21.16 -3.90 -0.18
N PHE A 57 -20.49 -4.81 0.54
CA PHE A 57 -20.58 -5.00 1.97
C PHE A 57 -19.18 -5.23 2.56
N LYS A 58 -19.01 -5.02 3.87
CA LYS A 58 -17.76 -5.31 4.57
C LYS A 58 -17.94 -6.53 5.47
N ARG A 59 -17.01 -7.49 5.40
CA ARG A 59 -16.97 -8.63 6.32
C ARG A 59 -16.57 -8.15 7.73
N PRO A 60 -17.02 -8.82 8.80
CA PRO A 60 -16.55 -8.52 10.17
C PRO A 60 -15.04 -8.70 10.28
N PRO A 61 -14.32 -7.80 10.99
CA PRO A 61 -12.87 -7.84 11.08
C PRO A 61 -12.34 -9.13 11.73
N ALA A 62 -13.11 -9.76 12.62
CA ALA A 62 -12.74 -11.02 13.27
C ALA A 62 -12.59 -12.21 12.30
N VAL A 63 -13.12 -12.13 11.07
CA VAL A 63 -13.06 -13.21 10.07
C VAL A 63 -12.11 -12.84 8.91
N ILE A 64 -11.41 -11.70 9.01
CA ILE A 64 -10.46 -11.25 8.00
C ILE A 64 -9.07 -11.71 8.43
N GLU A 65 -8.53 -12.67 7.68
CA GLU A 65 -7.13 -13.08 7.79
C GLU A 65 -6.28 -12.20 6.87
N GLU A 66 -5.40 -11.39 7.45
CA GLU A 66 -4.36 -10.71 6.70
C GLU A 66 -3.17 -11.66 6.51
N LYS A 67 -2.94 -12.11 5.27
CA LYS A 67 -1.83 -12.99 4.93
C LYS A 67 -0.63 -12.16 4.53
N ASN A 68 0.49 -12.34 5.21
CA ASN A 68 1.74 -11.68 4.84
C ASN A 68 2.34 -12.40 3.64
N ALA A 69 2.60 -11.65 2.57
CA ALA A 69 3.13 -12.20 1.34
C ALA A 69 4.40 -11.47 0.88
N ILE A 70 5.37 -12.22 0.38
CA ILE A 70 6.60 -11.68 -0.21
C ILE A 70 6.76 -12.14 -1.65
N ASN A 71 7.43 -11.34 -2.47
CA ASN A 71 7.75 -11.70 -3.85
C ASN A 71 9.13 -12.33 -3.97
N VAL A 72 9.29 -13.29 -4.90
CA VAL A 72 10.57 -13.97 -5.17
C VAL A 72 11.71 -13.01 -5.52
N GLY A 73 11.45 -11.95 -6.29
CA GLY A 73 12.49 -10.96 -6.61
C GLY A 73 12.96 -10.19 -5.37
N LYS A 74 12.05 -9.91 -4.43
CA LYS A 74 12.43 -9.23 -3.18
C LYS A 74 13.22 -10.16 -2.27
N LEU A 75 12.85 -11.44 -2.22
CA LEU A 75 13.59 -12.49 -1.51
C LEU A 75 15.04 -12.58 -2.00
N ASP A 76 15.25 -12.55 -3.32
CA ASP A 76 16.59 -12.59 -3.92
C ASP A 76 17.46 -11.39 -3.49
N GLU A 77 16.91 -10.18 -3.49
CA GLU A 77 17.61 -8.96 -3.04
C GLU A 77 18.02 -9.01 -1.56
N ILE A 78 17.13 -9.54 -0.70
CA ILE A 78 17.35 -9.53 0.75
C ILE A 78 18.10 -10.76 1.25
N ALA A 79 18.27 -11.80 0.43
CA ALA A 79 18.88 -13.07 0.82
C ALA A 79 20.25 -12.88 1.52
N GLN A 80 21.12 -12.00 1.01
CA GLN A 80 22.41 -11.70 1.62
C GLN A 80 22.29 -11.08 3.02
N ASN A 81 21.35 -10.15 3.17
CA ASN A 81 21.08 -9.51 4.45
C ASN A 81 20.47 -10.49 5.45
N LEU A 82 19.68 -11.47 4.99
CA LEU A 82 19.11 -12.52 5.84
C LEU A 82 20.20 -13.46 6.36
N VAL A 83 21.17 -13.84 5.52
CA VAL A 83 22.33 -14.63 5.94
C VAL A 83 23.16 -13.85 6.96
N PHE A 84 23.48 -12.58 6.68
CA PHE A 84 24.25 -11.73 7.61
C PHE A 84 23.57 -11.60 8.98
N ARG A 85 22.23 -11.59 9.01
CA ARG A 85 21.44 -11.53 10.24
C ARG A 85 21.21 -12.89 10.91
N GLY A 86 21.73 -13.99 10.35
CA GLY A 86 21.56 -15.34 10.88
C GLY A 86 20.14 -15.91 10.75
N LEU A 87 19.29 -15.29 9.90
CA LEU A 87 17.91 -15.73 9.65
C LEU A 87 17.80 -16.75 8.51
N ALA A 88 18.87 -16.87 7.71
CA ALA A 88 19.00 -17.87 6.65
C ALA A 88 20.33 -18.62 6.83
N THR A 89 20.33 -19.93 6.61
CA THR A 89 21.54 -20.75 6.67
C THR A 89 22.09 -20.99 5.28
N GLU A 90 23.40 -20.79 5.11
CA GLU A 90 24.10 -21.20 3.90
C GLU A 90 24.52 -22.66 4.04
N GLU A 91 23.84 -23.55 3.31
CA GLU A 91 24.22 -24.95 3.18
C GLU A 91 24.87 -25.14 1.80
N GLY A 92 26.19 -24.94 1.74
CA GLY A 92 26.97 -25.09 0.51
C GLY A 92 26.58 -24.08 -0.56
N SER A 93 25.90 -24.51 -1.62
CA SER A 93 25.42 -23.65 -2.72
C SER A 93 23.97 -23.19 -2.57
N PHE A 94 23.28 -23.61 -1.50
CA PHE A 94 21.89 -23.28 -1.23
C PHE A 94 21.77 -22.30 -0.06
N ILE A 95 20.89 -21.31 -0.21
CA ILE A 95 20.45 -20.46 0.90
C ILE A 95 19.10 -21.00 1.35
N ASN A 96 19.07 -21.57 2.55
CA ASN A 96 17.84 -22.05 3.16
C ASN A 96 17.16 -20.87 3.85
N VAL A 97 15.97 -20.51 3.38
CA VAL A 97 15.15 -19.45 3.95
C VAL A 97 13.86 -20.06 4.50
N ASP A 98 13.70 -19.93 5.81
CA ASP A 98 12.48 -20.31 6.50
C ASP A 98 11.56 -19.08 6.61
N MET A 99 10.44 -19.13 5.88
CA MET A 99 9.50 -18.02 5.80
C MET A 99 8.63 -17.91 7.06
N GLU A 100 8.50 -18.98 7.83
CA GLU A 100 7.72 -18.98 9.07
C GLU A 100 8.42 -18.15 10.15
N LYS A 101 9.75 -18.27 10.25
CA LYS A 101 10.57 -17.40 11.13
C LYS A 101 10.49 -15.92 10.77
N LEU A 102 10.17 -15.63 9.51
CA LEU A 102 10.01 -14.26 9.01
C LEU A 102 8.56 -13.76 9.13
N GLY A 103 7.62 -14.59 9.59
CA GLY A 103 6.20 -14.25 9.71
C GLY A 103 5.50 -14.06 8.37
N ILE A 104 5.94 -14.79 7.33
CA ILE A 104 5.42 -14.69 5.97
C ILE A 104 4.68 -15.98 5.60
N ASP A 105 3.40 -15.84 5.28
CA ASP A 105 2.51 -16.95 4.98
C ASP A 105 2.57 -17.42 3.53
N LYS A 106 2.88 -16.50 2.60
CA LYS A 106 2.83 -16.80 1.16
C LYS A 106 3.97 -16.20 0.34
N VAL A 107 4.53 -17.00 -0.57
CA VAL A 107 5.50 -16.54 -1.57
C VAL A 107 4.83 -16.36 -2.93
N LEU A 108 5.07 -15.20 -3.53
CA LEU A 108 4.48 -14.74 -4.80
C LEU A 108 5.53 -14.61 -5.90
N GLY A 109 5.13 -14.85 -7.14
CA GLY A 109 6.04 -14.93 -8.29
C GLY A 109 6.41 -13.60 -8.96
N SER A 110 6.29 -12.44 -8.30
CA SER A 110 6.71 -11.17 -8.93
C SER A 110 8.24 -10.98 -8.87
N GLY A 111 8.83 -10.43 -9.93
CA GLY A 111 10.29 -10.29 -10.08
C GLY A 111 10.97 -11.52 -10.69
N SER A 112 12.30 -11.48 -10.76
CA SER A 112 13.16 -12.54 -11.30
C SER A 112 14.27 -12.83 -10.30
N ILE A 113 14.68 -14.09 -10.22
CA ILE A 113 15.86 -14.50 -9.46
C ILE A 113 17.05 -14.26 -10.39
N ARG A 114 17.90 -13.28 -10.03
CA ARG A 114 19.02 -12.84 -10.88
C ARG A 114 20.37 -13.20 -10.28
N ASN A 115 20.43 -13.24 -8.95
CA ASN A 115 21.61 -13.76 -8.30
C ASN A 115 21.57 -15.26 -8.54
N ASN A 116 22.57 -15.79 -9.24
CA ASN A 116 22.71 -17.18 -9.69
C ASN A 116 22.88 -18.17 -8.53
N ARG A 117 22.02 -18.05 -7.51
CA ARG A 117 22.06 -18.70 -6.21
C ARG A 117 20.81 -19.54 -6.09
N LYS A 118 20.99 -20.75 -5.58
CA LYS A 118 19.89 -21.68 -5.40
C LYS A 118 19.21 -21.37 -4.07
N LEU A 119 17.94 -21.01 -4.12
CA LEU A 119 17.15 -20.74 -2.92
C LEU A 119 16.39 -22.00 -2.56
N ARG A 120 16.51 -22.44 -1.31
CA ARG A 120 15.61 -23.44 -0.73
C ARG A 120 14.64 -22.72 0.19
N ILE A 121 13.38 -22.63 -0.21
CA ILE A 121 12.39 -21.81 0.50
C ILE A 121 11.36 -22.72 1.17
N THR A 122 11.20 -22.55 2.47
CA THR A 122 10.16 -23.25 3.26
C THR A 122 9.04 -22.27 3.59
N SER A 123 7.81 -22.52 3.11
CA SER A 123 6.65 -21.66 3.39
C SER A 123 5.34 -22.47 3.39
N LYS A 124 4.28 -21.89 3.99
CA LYS A 124 2.93 -22.48 4.03
C LYS A 124 2.24 -22.47 2.68
N ALA A 125 2.49 -21.45 1.85
CA ALA A 125 1.86 -21.34 0.54
C ALA A 125 2.76 -20.70 -0.52
N PHE A 126 2.67 -21.22 -1.75
CA PHE A 126 3.36 -20.68 -2.91
C PHE A 126 2.36 -20.36 -4.03
N SER A 127 2.63 -19.33 -4.82
CA SER A 127 1.94 -19.15 -6.11
C SER A 127 2.55 -20.06 -7.17
N VAL A 128 1.74 -20.54 -8.13
CA VAL A 128 2.22 -21.40 -9.24
C VAL A 128 3.44 -20.80 -9.94
N LYS A 129 3.37 -19.51 -10.30
CA LYS A 129 4.48 -18.78 -10.93
C LYS A 129 5.73 -18.63 -10.05
N ALA A 130 5.60 -18.72 -8.72
CA ALA A 130 6.75 -18.67 -7.83
C ALA A 130 7.49 -20.01 -7.86
N VAL A 131 6.75 -21.13 -7.83
CA VAL A 131 7.31 -22.48 -7.91
C VAL A 131 8.11 -22.65 -9.19
N GLU A 132 7.49 -22.34 -10.34
CA GLU A 132 8.14 -22.43 -11.65
C GLU A 132 9.47 -21.66 -11.69
N LYS A 133 9.49 -20.41 -11.20
CA LYS A 133 10.71 -19.58 -11.20
C LYS A 133 11.80 -20.09 -10.28
N ILE A 134 11.43 -20.63 -9.12
CA ILE A 134 12.39 -21.16 -8.14
C ILE A 134 13.02 -22.43 -8.72
N GLU A 135 12.22 -23.31 -9.32
CA GLU A 135 12.68 -24.53 -9.98
C GLU A 135 13.54 -24.24 -11.22
N GLU A 136 13.16 -23.29 -12.07
CA GLU A 136 13.96 -22.81 -13.20
C GLU A 136 15.34 -22.30 -12.78
N SER A 137 15.42 -21.68 -11.60
CA SER A 137 16.67 -21.16 -11.03
C SER A 137 17.48 -22.24 -10.29
N GLY A 138 17.03 -23.50 -10.34
CA GLY A 138 17.65 -24.64 -9.65
C GLY A 138 17.51 -24.60 -8.13
N GLY A 139 16.53 -23.85 -7.62
CA GLY A 139 16.13 -23.83 -6.22
C GLY A 139 15.11 -24.91 -5.88
N GLU A 140 14.83 -25.07 -4.60
CA GLU A 140 13.90 -26.08 -4.08
C GLU A 140 12.79 -25.42 -3.27
N VAL A 141 11.55 -25.90 -3.45
CA VAL A 141 10.36 -25.42 -2.73
C VAL A 141 9.91 -26.49 -1.75
N ILE A 142 9.84 -26.14 -0.47
CA ILE A 142 9.36 -27.01 0.59
C ILE A 142 8.06 -26.42 1.14
N PHE A 143 6.98 -27.18 1.01
CA PHE A 143 5.71 -26.84 1.66
C PHE A 143 5.80 -27.24 3.12
N ALA A 144 5.71 -26.27 4.02
CA ALA A 144 5.52 -26.56 5.44
C ALA A 144 4.08 -27.05 5.62
N GLU A 145 3.90 -28.31 5.99
CA GLU A 145 2.59 -28.85 6.32
C GLU A 145 1.99 -28.07 7.49
N ALA A 146 0.78 -27.56 7.31
CA ALA A 146 0.08 -26.82 8.34
C ALA A 146 -0.32 -27.78 9.46
N ASN A 147 0.35 -27.71 10.61
CA ASN A 147 -0.21 -28.21 11.86
C ASN A 147 -1.53 -27.46 12.11
N MET A 148 -2.66 -28.13 11.89
CA MET A 148 -3.97 -27.67 12.31
C MET A 148 -4.03 -27.73 13.85
N PRO A 149 -4.18 -26.61 14.58
CA PRO A 149 -4.71 -26.70 15.92
C PRO A 149 -6.20 -27.07 15.82
N GLU A 150 -6.57 -28.20 16.43
CA GLU A 150 -7.97 -28.63 16.65
C GLU A 150 -8.81 -27.58 17.38
#